data_AF-A0AAT9I8H7-F1
#
_entry.id   AF-A0AAT9I8H7-F1
#
_cell.length_a   1.000
_cell.length_b   1.000
_cell.length_c   1.000
_cell.angle_alpha   90.00
_cell.angle_beta   90.00
_cell.angle_gamma   90.00
#
_symmetry.space_group_name_H-M   'P 1'
#
loop_
_entity.id
_entity.type
_entity.pdbx_description
1 polymer ?
#
loop_
_entity_poly.entity_id
_entity_poly.type
_entity_poly.pdbx_seq_one_letter_code
_entity_poly.pdbx_strand_id
1 'polypeptide(L)'
;MFTINRRRIIEFIIYAFFFLFIYTSATKLLDFDLFLRDLNRSPELAPFKGILSVIIPGAELIIAGLILFKNTRQIGFIGAIAIMALFTIYVAYVLTLPDIDRPCSCGGIIRSLTWQQHIIFNLVFLLLAIVGYLLNRKPSDTTNWMPINT
;
A
#
# COMPACT_ATOMS: atom_id res chain seq x y z
N MET A 1 0.60 -24.22 19.64
CA MET A 1 1.03 -22.90 20.15
C MET A 1 1.35 -21.90 19.03
N PHE A 2 2.08 -22.28 17.97
CA PHE A 2 2.42 -21.37 16.84
C PHE A 2 1.23 -20.75 16.08
N THR A 3 0.06 -21.40 16.07
CA THR A 3 -1.13 -20.95 15.33
C THR A 3 -1.77 -19.67 15.88
N ILE A 4 -1.69 -19.45 17.19
CA ILE A 4 -2.25 -18.27 17.86
C ILE A 4 -1.44 -17.01 17.50
N ASN A 5 -0.10 -17.13 17.50
CA ASN A 5 0.79 -16.03 17.14
C ASN A 5 0.61 -15.63 15.67
N ARG A 6 0.52 -16.59 14.76
CA ARG A 6 0.28 -16.31 13.33
C ARG A 6 -1.01 -15.53 13.09
N ARG A 7 -2.11 -15.94 13.72
CA ARG A 7 -3.40 -15.23 13.54
C ARG A 7 -3.35 -13.80 14.06
N ARG A 8 -2.75 -13.59 15.24
CA ARG A 8 -2.57 -12.23 15.81
C ARG A 8 -1.68 -11.35 14.93
N ILE A 9 -0.61 -11.89 14.37
CA ILE A 9 0.28 -11.17 13.44
C ILE A 9 -0.51 -10.75 12.19
N ILE A 10 -1.29 -11.66 11.60
CA ILE A 10 -2.10 -11.33 10.41
C ILE A 10 -3.12 -10.24 10.75
N GLU A 11 -3.83 -10.34 11.88
CA GLU A 11 -4.79 -9.33 12.33
C GLU A 11 -4.12 -7.96 12.57
N PHE A 12 -2.94 -7.93 13.19
CA PHE A 12 -2.15 -6.71 13.35
C PHE A 12 -1.80 -6.08 11.99
N ILE A 13 -1.29 -6.87 11.05
CA ILE A 13 -0.93 -6.37 9.71
C ILE A 13 -2.17 -5.82 8.99
N ILE A 14 -3.31 -6.52 9.06
CA ILE A 14 -4.57 -6.07 8.46
C ILE A 14 -4.97 -4.70 9.01
N TYR A 15 -4.98 -4.54 10.33
CA TYR A 15 -5.35 -3.26 10.93
C TYR A 15 -4.35 -2.15 10.59
N ALA A 16 -3.04 -2.45 10.55
CA ALA A 16 -2.03 -1.49 10.13
C ALA A 16 -2.28 -0.97 8.70
N PHE A 17 -2.57 -1.86 7.74
CA PHE A 17 -2.93 -1.44 6.37
C PHE A 17 -4.25 -0.72 6.29
N PHE A 18 -5.27 -1.19 7.02
CA PHE A 18 -6.57 -0.56 7.03
C PHE A 18 -6.47 0.90 7.50
N PHE A 19 -5.84 1.13 8.66
CA PHE A 19 -5.67 2.49 9.18
C PHE A 19 -4.78 3.35 8.28
N LEU A 20 -3.70 2.78 7.73
CA LEU A 20 -2.84 3.51 6.81
C LEU A 20 -3.61 4.01 5.59
N PHE A 21 -4.28 3.12 4.86
CA PHE A 21 -4.96 3.47 3.62
C PHE A 21 -6.20 4.36 3.84
N ILE A 22 -6.93 4.14 4.94
CA ILE A 22 -8.04 5.03 5.30
C ILE A 22 -7.51 6.43 5.61
N TYR A 23 -6.45 6.54 6.42
CA TYR A 23 -5.85 7.84 6.75
C TYR A 23 -5.30 8.55 5.50
N THR A 24 -4.55 7.84 4.66
CA THR A 24 -3.94 8.44 3.46
C THR A 24 -4.99 8.82 2.42
N SER A 25 -6.08 8.08 2.30
CA SER A 25 -7.14 8.40 1.35
C SER A 25 -8.02 9.54 1.88
N ALA A 26 -8.41 9.49 3.15
CA ALA A 26 -9.19 10.54 3.79
C ALA A 26 -8.48 11.90 3.71
N THR A 27 -7.19 11.95 4.02
CA THR A 27 -6.39 13.19 3.91
C THR A 27 -6.33 13.71 2.46
N LYS A 28 -6.21 12.82 1.47
CA LYS A 28 -6.25 13.22 0.04
C LYS A 28 -7.62 13.74 -0.41
N LEU A 29 -8.71 13.17 0.12
CA LEU A 29 -10.07 13.57 -0.26
C LEU A 29 -10.53 14.83 0.47
N LEU A 30 -10.17 15.00 1.74
CA LEU A 30 -10.47 16.21 2.50
C LEU A 30 -9.70 17.41 1.97
N ASP A 31 -8.41 17.22 1.65
CA ASP A 31 -7.54 18.25 1.09
C ASP A 31 -7.30 18.03 -0.41
N PHE A 32 -8.37 17.84 -1.17
CA PHE A 32 -8.31 17.48 -2.60
C PHE A 32 -7.50 18.48 -3.44
N ASP A 33 -7.70 19.78 -3.22
CA ASP A 33 -6.95 20.83 -3.94
C ASP A 33 -5.46 20.78 -3.66
N LEU A 34 -5.07 20.47 -2.41
CA LEU A 34 -3.66 20.30 -2.06
C LEU A 34 -3.09 19.05 -2.73
N PHE A 35 -3.83 17.94 -2.75
CA PHE A 35 -3.38 16.74 -3.44
C PHE A 35 -3.25 16.94 -4.96
N LEU A 36 -4.19 17.65 -5.58
CA LEU A 36 -4.14 18.00 -7.00
C LEU A 36 -2.91 18.87 -7.32
N ARG A 37 -2.59 19.83 -6.45
CA ARG A 37 -1.38 20.66 -6.57
C ARG A 37 -0.11 19.83 -6.43
N ASP A 38 -0.07 18.88 -5.50
CA ASP A 38 1.09 18.00 -5.32
C ASP A 38 1.33 17.11 -6.54
N LEU A 39 0.26 16.55 -7.12
CA LEU A 39 0.36 15.82 -8.39
C LEU A 39 0.84 16.72 -9.54
N ASN A 40 0.47 17.99 -9.55
CA ASN A 40 0.89 18.94 -10.57
C ASN A 40 2.35 19.41 -10.42
N ARG A 41 2.95 19.28 -9.24
CA ARG A 41 4.36 19.64 -9.02
C ARG A 41 5.33 18.60 -9.57
N SER A 42 4.88 17.37 -9.76
CA SER A 42 5.67 16.31 -10.36
C SER A 42 5.46 16.29 -11.87
N PRO A 43 6.47 16.62 -12.70
CA PRO A 43 6.30 16.76 -14.15
C PRO A 43 5.68 15.52 -14.81
N GLU A 44 6.05 14.32 -14.35
CA GLU A 44 5.55 13.05 -14.87
C GLU A 44 4.08 12.76 -14.51
N LEU A 45 3.60 13.31 -13.39
CA LEU A 45 2.23 13.09 -12.90
C LEU A 45 1.27 14.23 -13.29
N ALA A 46 1.80 15.42 -13.59
CA ALA A 46 1.02 16.59 -13.92
C ALA A 46 0.01 16.39 -15.07
N PRO A 47 0.34 15.68 -16.17
CA PRO A 47 -0.62 15.39 -17.24
C PRO A 47 -1.82 14.55 -16.78
N PHE A 48 -1.61 13.68 -15.79
CA PHE A 48 -2.61 12.72 -15.31
C PHE A 48 -3.25 13.14 -13.98
N LYS A 49 -2.93 14.33 -13.45
CA LYS A 49 -3.32 14.77 -12.11
C LYS A 49 -4.81 14.62 -11.80
N GLY A 50 -5.69 14.91 -12.78
CA GLY A 50 -7.14 14.83 -12.59
C GLY A 50 -7.67 13.40 -12.47
N ILE A 51 -7.04 12.45 -13.17
CA ILE A 51 -7.40 11.03 -13.09
C ILE A 51 -6.77 10.43 -11.82
N LEU A 52 -5.49 10.71 -11.57
CA LEU A 52 -4.76 10.21 -10.42
C LEU A 52 -5.33 10.71 -9.08
N SER A 53 -5.86 11.93 -9.05
CA SER A 53 -6.47 12.50 -7.84
C SER A 53 -7.69 11.73 -7.35
N VAL A 54 -8.34 10.96 -8.23
CA VAL A 54 -9.50 10.11 -7.91
C VAL A 54 -9.08 8.65 -7.79
N ILE A 55 -8.28 8.14 -8.74
CA ILE A 55 -7.89 6.72 -8.78
C ILE A 55 -7.04 6.34 -7.57
N ILE A 56 -6.08 7.17 -7.17
CA ILE A 56 -5.19 6.85 -6.05
C ILE A 56 -5.97 6.67 -4.73
N PRO A 57 -6.72 7.68 -4.24
CA PRO A 57 -7.50 7.52 -3.01
C PRO A 57 -8.61 6.46 -3.15
N GLY A 58 -9.20 6.31 -4.33
CA GLY A 58 -10.18 5.25 -4.60
C GLY A 58 -9.58 3.84 -4.45
N ALA A 59 -8.41 3.61 -5.05
CA ALA A 59 -7.69 2.34 -4.93
C ALA A 59 -7.29 2.05 -3.48
N GLU A 60 -6.81 3.05 -2.73
CA GLU A 60 -6.49 2.93 -1.31
C GLU A 60 -7.71 2.47 -0.49
N LEU A 61 -8.89 3.08 -0.70
CA LEU A 61 -10.12 2.69 0.00
C LEU A 61 -10.60 1.27 -0.37
N ILE A 62 -10.54 0.94 -1.66
CA ILE A 62 -10.92 -0.40 -2.14
C ILE A 62 -10.01 -1.45 -1.49
N ILE A 63 -8.69 -1.24 -1.49
CA ILE A 63 -7.73 -2.15 -0.88
C ILE A 63 -7.96 -2.26 0.64
N ALA A 64 -8.21 -1.13 1.32
CA ALA A 64 -8.54 -1.13 2.74
C ALA A 64 -9.77 -2.00 3.05
N GLY A 65 -10.83 -1.87 2.24
CA GLY A 65 -12.03 -2.72 2.36
C GLY A 65 -11.75 -4.19 2.08
N LEU A 66 -11.02 -4.51 1.00
CA LEU A 66 -10.71 -5.88 0.59
C LEU A 66 -9.88 -6.64 1.64
N ILE A 67 -8.96 -5.97 2.34
CA ILE A 67 -8.10 -6.59 3.36
C ILE A 67 -8.89 -7.06 4.60
N LEU A 68 -9.96 -6.36 4.97
CA LEU A 68 -10.75 -6.67 6.16
C LEU A 68 -11.45 -8.03 6.05
N PHE A 69 -12.13 -8.29 4.92
CA PHE A 69 -12.94 -9.49 4.75
C PHE A 69 -12.10 -10.72 4.41
N LYS A 70 -12.28 -11.80 5.18
CA LYS A 70 -11.50 -13.05 5.04
C LYS A 70 -11.49 -13.61 3.61
N ASN A 71 -12.59 -13.48 2.87
CA ASN A 71 -12.72 -14.01 1.51
C ASN A 71 -11.92 -13.21 0.47
N THR A 72 -11.87 -11.89 0.60
CA THR A 72 -11.17 -10.99 -0.34
C THR A 72 -9.76 -10.62 0.12
N ARG A 73 -9.39 -10.97 1.35
CA ARG A 73 -8.13 -10.58 1.98
C ARG A 73 -6.88 -10.88 1.17
N GLN A 74 -6.87 -12.02 0.48
CA GLN A 74 -5.76 -12.38 -0.42
C GLN A 74 -5.60 -11.36 -1.55
N ILE A 75 -6.70 -10.96 -2.19
CA ILE A 75 -6.73 -9.93 -3.23
C ILE A 75 -6.34 -8.58 -2.63
N GLY A 76 -6.83 -8.27 -1.43
CA GLY A 76 -6.45 -7.06 -0.69
C GLY A 76 -4.94 -6.97 -0.44
N PHE A 77 -4.29 -8.05 -0.01
CA PHE A 77 -2.84 -8.07 0.15
C PHE A 77 -2.08 -7.91 -1.17
N ILE A 78 -2.54 -8.54 -2.26
CA ILE A 78 -1.95 -8.35 -3.59
C ILE A 78 -2.06 -6.88 -4.01
N GLY A 79 -3.23 -6.26 -3.81
CA GLY A 79 -3.45 -4.84 -4.07
C GLY A 79 -2.54 -3.94 -3.22
N ALA A 80 -2.39 -4.25 -1.93
CA ALA A 80 -1.49 -3.54 -1.03
C ALA A 80 -0.02 -3.65 -1.48
N ILE A 81 0.44 -4.83 -1.89
CA ILE A 81 1.79 -5.01 -2.46
C ILE A 81 1.95 -4.14 -3.71
N ALA A 82 1.00 -4.20 -4.64
CA ALA A 82 1.06 -3.45 -5.89
C ALA A 82 1.10 -1.94 -5.65
N ILE A 83 0.20 -1.40 -4.83
CA ILE A 83 0.15 0.05 -4.58
C ILE A 83 1.36 0.54 -3.78
N MET A 84 1.82 -0.23 -2.78
CA MET A 84 3.02 0.11 -2.02
C MET A 84 4.28 0.05 -2.89
N ALA A 85 4.38 -0.92 -3.81
CA ALA A 85 5.47 -0.98 -4.77
C ALA A 85 5.46 0.24 -5.69
N LEU A 86 4.30 0.62 -6.23
CA LEU A 86 4.17 1.83 -7.07
C LEU A 86 4.58 3.10 -6.32
N PHE A 87 4.13 3.28 -5.08
CA PHE A 87 4.55 4.42 -4.26
C PHE A 87 6.05 4.38 -3.94
N THR A 88 6.63 3.20 -3.71
CA THR A 88 8.07 3.05 -3.49
C THR A 88 8.86 3.44 -4.74
N ILE A 89 8.47 2.95 -5.92
CA ILE A 89 9.12 3.26 -7.20
C ILE A 89 9.05 4.77 -7.47
N TYR A 90 7.90 5.39 -7.25
CA TYR A 90 7.74 6.83 -7.41
C TYR A 90 8.68 7.62 -6.49
N VAL A 91 8.71 7.29 -5.19
CA VAL A 91 9.60 7.97 -4.24
C VAL A 91 11.07 7.74 -4.58
N ALA A 92 11.44 6.52 -5.01
CA ALA A 92 12.80 6.21 -5.45
C ALA A 92 13.20 7.06 -6.67
N TYR A 93 12.30 7.24 -7.62
CA TYR A 93 12.50 8.16 -8.75
C TYR A 93 12.67 9.61 -8.29
N VAL A 94 11.84 10.10 -7.38
CA VAL A 94 11.99 11.48 -6.85
C VAL A 94 13.34 11.67 -6.14
N LEU A 95 13.86 10.63 -5.49
CA LEU A 95 15.18 10.68 -4.85
C LEU A 95 16.35 10.74 -5.84
N THR A 96 16.18 10.32 -7.11
CA THR A 96 17.22 10.51 -8.14
C THR A 96 17.27 11.94 -8.66
N LEU A 97 16.23 12.75 -8.42
CA LEU A 97 16.21 14.17 -8.77
C LEU A 97 17.08 14.99 -7.80
N PRO A 98 17.71 16.08 -8.29
CA PRO A 98 18.40 17.05 -7.46
C PRO A 98 17.49 17.59 -6.36
N ASP A 99 18.03 17.88 -5.17
CA ASP A 99 17.25 18.37 -4.02
C ASP A 99 16.43 19.63 -4.35
N ILE A 100 16.93 20.49 -5.25
CA ILE A 100 16.27 21.74 -5.66
C ILE A 100 15.04 21.53 -6.56
N ASP A 101 14.97 20.39 -7.25
CA ASP A 101 13.88 20.03 -8.17
C ASP A 101 12.83 19.14 -7.51
N ARG A 102 13.03 18.76 -6.24
CA ARG A 102 12.07 17.92 -5.52
C ARG A 102 10.85 18.74 -5.12
N PRO A 103 9.63 18.23 -5.36
CA PRO A 103 8.42 18.91 -4.92
C PRO A 103 8.42 19.06 -3.39
N CYS A 104 7.99 20.22 -2.89
CA CYS A 104 7.99 20.49 -1.46
C CYS A 104 7.01 19.55 -0.73
N SER A 105 7.46 18.93 0.35
CA SER A 105 6.70 17.94 1.12
C SER A 105 5.67 18.56 2.10
N CYS A 106 5.17 19.77 1.80
CA CYS A 106 4.40 20.55 2.76
C CYS A 106 2.91 20.14 2.76
N GLY A 107 2.44 19.32 3.74
CA GLY A 107 0.99 19.10 3.92
C GLY A 107 0.50 17.89 4.73
N GLY A 108 0.80 17.79 6.03
CA GLY A 108 0.20 16.79 6.95
C GLY A 108 1.20 15.82 7.60
N ILE A 109 0.75 14.84 8.41
CA ILE A 109 1.64 13.99 9.22
C ILE A 109 2.51 13.08 8.33
N ILE A 110 1.94 12.44 7.30
CA ILE A 110 2.73 11.61 6.38
C ILE A 110 3.53 12.50 5.41
N ARG A 111 2.96 13.59 4.89
CA ARG A 111 3.70 14.52 4.02
C ARG A 111 4.85 15.21 4.75
N SER A 112 4.79 15.38 6.07
CA SER A 112 5.88 15.99 6.86
C SER A 112 7.17 15.14 6.92
N LEU A 113 7.12 13.87 6.49
CA LEU A 113 8.31 13.03 6.40
C LEU A 113 9.23 13.51 5.27
N THR A 114 10.55 13.42 5.49
CA THR A 114 11.52 13.65 4.40
C THR A 114 11.35 12.58 3.32
N TRP A 115 11.84 12.83 2.10
CA TRP A 115 11.81 11.84 1.01
C TRP A 115 12.51 10.52 1.39
N GLN A 116 13.59 10.60 2.17
CA GLN A 116 14.32 9.45 2.70
C GLN A 116 13.50 8.68 3.75
N GLN A 117 12.73 9.38 4.59
CA GLN A 117 11.84 8.74 5.55
C GLN A 117 10.64 8.08 4.83
N HIS A 118 10.12 8.69 3.78
CA HIS A 118 9.05 8.12 2.95
C HIS A 118 9.46 6.81 2.30
N ILE A 119 10.67 6.71 1.73
CA ILE A 119 11.08 5.45 1.09
C ILE A 119 11.23 4.32 2.11
N ILE A 120 11.78 4.62 3.30
CA ILE A 120 11.89 3.63 4.39
C ILE A 120 10.50 3.19 4.84
N PHE A 121 9.59 4.14 5.05
CA PHE A 121 8.20 3.85 5.42
C PHE A 121 7.53 2.94 4.38
N ASN A 122 7.66 3.29 3.10
CA ASN A 122 7.06 2.51 2.02
C ASN A 122 7.65 1.10 1.92
N LEU A 123 8.97 0.94 2.10
CA LEU A 123 9.64 -0.36 2.11
C LEU A 123 9.19 -1.22 3.29
N VAL A 124 9.07 -0.65 4.49
CA VAL A 124 8.58 -1.38 5.68
C VAL A 124 7.17 -1.90 5.43
N PHE A 125 6.27 -1.05 4.93
CA PHE A 125 4.91 -1.48 4.61
C PHE A 125 4.88 -2.45 3.43
N LEU A 126 5.69 -2.29 2.39
CA LEU A 126 5.79 -3.27 1.31
C LEU A 126 6.19 -4.66 1.83
N LEU A 127 7.19 -4.74 2.71
CA LEU A 127 7.60 -5.99 3.34
C LEU A 127 6.50 -6.57 4.23
N LEU A 128 5.80 -5.74 5.02
CA LEU A 128 4.65 -6.17 5.81
C LEU A 128 3.51 -6.72 4.93
N ALA A 129 3.27 -6.14 3.75
CA ALA A 129 2.26 -6.63 2.80
C ALA A 129 2.64 -8.03 2.30
N ILE A 130 3.91 -8.24 1.94
CA ILE A 130 4.43 -9.54 1.48
C ILE A 130 4.33 -10.58 2.60
N VAL A 131 4.75 -10.23 3.83
CA VAL A 131 4.63 -11.12 4.99
C VAL A 131 3.15 -11.46 5.26
N GLY A 132 2.26 -10.47 5.23
CA GLY A 132 0.83 -10.66 5.39
C GLY A 132 0.23 -11.58 4.32
N TYR A 133 0.62 -11.41 3.06
CA TYR A 133 0.21 -12.26 1.94
C TYR A 133 0.64 -13.72 2.14
N LEU A 134 1.93 -13.94 2.40
CA LEU A 134 2.51 -15.27 2.61
C LEU A 134 1.90 -15.97 3.83
N LEU A 135 1.76 -15.24 4.94
CA LEU A 135 1.12 -15.75 6.14
C LEU A 135 -0.36 -16.00 5.95
N ASN A 136 -1.07 -15.28 5.09
CA ASN A 136 -2.50 -15.51 4.87
C ASN A 136 -2.78 -16.60 3.83
N ARG A 137 -1.77 -17.10 3.10
CA ARG A 137 -1.95 -18.13 2.06
C ARG A 137 -2.40 -19.43 2.73
N LYS A 138 -3.48 -20.03 2.21
CA LYS A 138 -3.89 -21.38 2.61
C LYS A 138 -2.87 -22.38 2.04
N PRO A 139 -2.47 -23.43 2.77
CA PRO A 139 -1.74 -24.54 2.18
C PRO A 139 -2.55 -25.04 0.98
N SER A 140 -1.93 -25.13 -0.19
CA SER A 140 -2.54 -25.82 -1.33
C SER A 140 -2.72 -27.28 -0.94
N ASP A 141 -3.96 -27.79 -0.93
CA ASP A 141 -4.25 -29.22 -0.80
C ASP A 141 -3.64 -29.96 -2.01
N THR A 142 -2.39 -30.40 -1.87
CA THR A 142 -1.68 -31.21 -2.88
C THR A 142 -1.59 -32.68 -2.44
N THR A 143 -2.56 -33.19 -1.66
CA THR A 143 -2.53 -34.54 -1.07
C THR A 143 -3.64 -35.49 -1.53
N ASN A 144 -4.25 -35.27 -2.70
CA ASN A 144 -5.28 -36.17 -3.26
C ASN A 144 -4.85 -36.99 -4.50
N TRP A 145 -3.55 -37.15 -4.75
CA TRP A 145 -3.05 -37.94 -5.90
C TRP A 145 -2.17 -39.13 -5.51
N MET A 146 -2.54 -39.88 -4.48
CA MET A 146 -2.08 -41.27 -4.41
C MET A 146 -3.08 -42.13 -5.20
N PRO A 147 -2.74 -42.63 -6.40
CA PRO A 147 -3.53 -43.68 -7.02
C PRO A 147 -3.49 -44.91 -6.10
N ILE A 148 -4.65 -45.37 -5.69
CA ILE A 148 -4.84 -46.65 -5.00
C ILE A 148 -4.43 -47.73 -6.00
N ASN A 149 -3.32 -48.41 -5.73
CA ASN A 149 -2.86 -49.52 -6.55
C ASN A 149 -3.75 -50.73 -6.22
N THR A 150 -4.60 -51.15 -7.16
CA THR A 150 -5.30 -52.45 -7.15
C THR A 150 -4.60 -53.40 -8.10
#